data_AF-A0A354JS03-F1
#
_entry.id   AF-A0A354JS03-F1
#
_cell.length_a   1.000
_cell.length_b   1.000
_cell.length_c   1.000
_cell.angle_alpha   90.00
_cell.angle_beta   90.00
_cell.angle_gamma   90.00
#
_symmetry.space_group_name_H-M   'P 1'
#
loop_
_entity.id
_entity.type
_entity.pdbx_description
1 polymer ?
#
loop_
_entity_poly.entity_id
_entity_poly.type
_entity_poly.pdbx_seq_one_letter_code
_entity_poly.pdbx_strand_id
1 'polypeptide(L)'
;MNSKEEFYKKIDEEIEHNLTHESDYRFGIDLKENLLEKLKIELPKDFLIRWLVTINKDKYTREQIENEFPLFEKDLKWQLISSKVAEEQNFIVTNEELEDFAMSYARSQFAAYGMNFLPDEYVKRYALDLLKNKDEVRKYQERIIDNKVIEWFKANVNLDVKEVSLDEFEKLK
;
A
#
# COMPACT_ATOMS: atom_id res chain seq x y z
N MET A 1 -3.60 -6.77 -33.88
CA MET A 1 -4.95 -6.20 -33.80
C MET A 1 -5.49 -6.04 -35.20
N ASN A 2 -6.20 -7.05 -35.67
CA ASN A 2 -6.62 -7.16 -37.07
C ASN A 2 -8.16 -7.14 -37.21
N SER A 3 -8.91 -6.82 -36.16
CA SER A 3 -10.35 -6.56 -36.25
C SER A 3 -10.82 -5.50 -35.25
N LYS A 4 -11.92 -4.84 -35.58
CA LYS A 4 -12.64 -3.91 -34.70
C LYS A 4 -13.04 -4.59 -33.39
N GLU A 5 -13.42 -5.87 -33.46
CA GLU A 5 -13.80 -6.68 -32.31
C GLU A 5 -12.62 -6.96 -31.37
N GLU A 6 -11.44 -7.27 -31.91
CA GLU A 6 -10.20 -7.43 -31.12
C GLU A 6 -9.79 -6.12 -30.44
N PHE A 7 -10.13 -4.96 -31.02
CA PHE A 7 -9.90 -3.64 -30.43
C PHE A 7 -10.81 -3.34 -29.25
N TYR A 8 -12.13 -3.51 -29.41
CA TYR A 8 -13.04 -3.32 -28.28
C TYR A 8 -12.76 -4.29 -27.15
N LYS A 9 -12.47 -5.57 -27.47
CA LYS A 9 -12.13 -6.56 -26.45
C LYS A 9 -10.92 -6.14 -25.60
N LYS A 10 -9.86 -5.61 -26.22
CA LYS A 10 -8.69 -5.12 -25.48
C LYS A 10 -9.01 -3.92 -24.60
N ILE A 11 -9.87 -3.01 -25.06
CA ILE A 11 -10.31 -1.87 -24.26
C ILE A 11 -11.11 -2.36 -23.04
N ASP A 12 -12.04 -3.29 -23.25
CA ASP A 12 -12.85 -3.84 -22.16
C ASP A 12 -11.97 -4.56 -21.13
N GLU A 13 -10.99 -5.37 -21.58
CA GLU A 13 -10.00 -6.03 -20.73
C GLU A 13 -9.16 -5.02 -19.91
N GLU A 14 -8.77 -3.88 -20.51
CA GLU A 14 -8.00 -2.83 -19.82
C GLU A 14 -8.86 -2.07 -18.80
N ILE A 15 -10.11 -1.76 -19.14
CA ILE A 15 -11.06 -1.11 -18.24
C ILE A 15 -11.34 -2.02 -17.03
N GLU A 16 -11.63 -3.30 -17.27
CA GLU A 16 -11.90 -4.28 -16.21
C GLU A 16 -10.70 -4.44 -15.27
N HIS A 17 -9.50 -4.53 -15.83
CA HIS A 17 -8.26 -4.59 -15.06
C HIS A 17 -8.10 -3.37 -14.14
N ASN A 18 -8.31 -2.16 -14.67
CA ASN A 18 -8.18 -0.93 -13.91
C ASN A 18 -9.24 -0.82 -12.81
N LEU A 19 -10.51 -1.10 -13.13
CA LEU A 19 -11.59 -1.07 -12.15
C LEU A 19 -11.40 -2.09 -11.03
N THR A 20 -10.84 -3.26 -11.33
CA THR A 20 -10.49 -4.27 -10.32
C THR A 20 -9.44 -3.73 -9.36
N HIS A 21 -8.36 -3.13 -9.88
CA HIS A 21 -7.31 -2.54 -9.05
C HIS A 21 -7.83 -1.42 -8.16
N GLU A 22 -8.68 -0.56 -8.69
CA GLU A 22 -9.26 0.53 -7.90
C GLU A 22 -10.21 -0.02 -6.81
N SER A 23 -11.00 -1.04 -7.13
CA SER A 23 -11.90 -1.70 -6.18
C SER A 23 -11.12 -2.36 -5.04
N ASP A 24 -10.00 -3.01 -5.36
CA ASP A 24 -9.12 -3.65 -4.39
C ASP A 24 -8.44 -2.63 -3.47
N TYR A 25 -8.01 -1.51 -4.04
CA TYR A 25 -7.51 -0.39 -3.26
C TYR A 25 -8.56 0.16 -2.29
N ARG A 26 -9.81 0.35 -2.76
CA ARG A 26 -10.92 0.80 -1.92
C ARG A 26 -11.23 -0.21 -0.80
N PHE A 27 -11.27 -1.50 -1.11
CA PHE A 27 -11.42 -2.55 -0.11
C PHE A 27 -10.33 -2.47 0.97
N GLY A 28 -9.08 -2.26 0.57
CA GLY A 28 -7.97 -2.07 1.50
C GLY A 28 -8.19 -0.90 2.46
N ILE A 29 -8.70 0.25 1.96
CA ILE A 29 -9.06 1.39 2.81
C ILE A 29 -10.17 1.01 3.79
N ASP A 30 -11.28 0.47 3.28
CA ASP A 30 -12.46 0.12 4.08
C ASP A 30 -12.10 -0.90 5.17
N LEU A 31 -11.26 -1.89 4.84
CA LEU A 31 -10.77 -2.89 5.79
C LEU A 31 -9.99 -2.24 6.93
N LYS A 32 -9.05 -1.34 6.61
CA LYS A 32 -8.25 -0.63 7.60
C LYS A 32 -9.13 0.18 8.53
N GLU A 33 -10.04 0.98 7.99
CA GLU A 33 -10.96 1.81 8.78
C GLU A 33 -11.83 0.94 9.70
N ASN A 34 -12.44 -0.12 9.16
CA ASN A 34 -13.28 -1.03 9.94
C ASN A 34 -12.52 -1.72 11.09
N LEU A 35 -11.28 -2.17 10.84
CA LEU A 35 -10.49 -2.85 11.88
C LEU A 35 -10.04 -1.88 12.97
N LEU A 36 -9.63 -0.67 12.58
CA LEU A 36 -9.25 0.38 13.54
C LEU A 36 -10.42 0.77 14.44
N GLU A 37 -11.63 0.89 13.90
CA GLU A 37 -12.84 1.20 14.65
C GLU A 37 -13.29 0.06 15.57
N LYS A 38 -13.19 -1.20 15.12
CA LYS A 38 -13.61 -2.37 15.89
C LYS A 38 -12.67 -2.69 17.04
N LEU A 39 -11.36 -2.65 16.80
CA LEU A 39 -10.36 -3.09 17.79
C LEU A 39 -10.09 -2.04 18.88
N LYS A 40 -10.38 -0.76 18.63
CA LYS A 40 -10.25 0.35 19.60
C LYS A 40 -8.92 0.30 20.37
N ILE A 41 -7.83 0.07 19.65
CA ILE A 41 -6.49 -0.03 20.23
C ILE A 41 -6.15 1.28 20.93
N GLU A 42 -5.82 1.22 22.22
CA GLU A 42 -5.36 2.36 23.00
C GLU A 42 -3.84 2.46 22.94
N LEU A 43 -3.33 3.62 22.52
CA LEU A 43 -1.90 3.90 22.45
C LEU A 43 -1.52 4.98 23.47
N PRO A 44 -0.31 4.91 24.07
CA PRO A 44 0.13 5.90 25.05
C PRO A 44 0.54 7.22 24.35
N LYS A 45 -0.47 8.02 23.98
CA LYS A 45 -0.34 9.25 23.18
C LYS A 45 0.75 10.19 23.68
N ASP A 46 0.72 10.55 24.96
CA ASP A 46 1.68 11.49 25.53
C ASP A 46 3.13 11.00 25.47
N PHE A 47 3.33 9.68 25.64
CA PHE A 47 4.64 9.08 25.51
C PHE A 47 5.13 9.14 24.05
N LEU A 48 4.27 8.76 23.11
CA LEU A 48 4.59 8.74 21.68
C LEU A 48 4.90 10.15 21.15
N ILE A 49 4.13 11.17 21.54
CA ILE A 49 4.42 12.58 21.16
C ILE A 49 5.78 13.01 21.71
N ARG A 50 6.06 12.76 22.99
CA ARG A 50 7.38 13.10 23.58
C ARG A 50 8.52 12.37 22.87
N TRP A 51 8.31 11.11 22.53
CA TRP A 51 9.27 10.30 21.80
C TRP A 51 9.52 10.87 20.39
N LEU A 52 8.47 11.20 19.64
CA LEU A 52 8.56 11.81 18.31
C LEU A 52 9.32 13.14 18.33
N VAL A 53 9.06 14.00 19.32
CA VAL A 53 9.81 15.26 19.51
C VAL A 53 11.30 14.98 19.77
N THR A 54 11.59 13.95 20.56
CA THR A 54 12.97 13.60 20.95
C THR A 54 13.79 13.02 19.80
N ILE A 55 13.17 12.23 18.91
CA ILE A 55 13.88 11.64 17.76
C ILE A 55 13.97 12.62 16.57
N ASN A 56 13.05 13.58 16.46
CA ASN A 56 13.02 14.57 15.39
C ASN A 56 13.58 15.94 15.80
N LYS A 57 14.52 15.98 16.76
CA LYS A 57 15.13 17.21 17.28
C LYS A 57 15.41 18.22 16.17
N ASP A 58 14.91 19.44 16.37
CA ASP A 58 15.09 20.61 15.50
C ASP A 58 14.52 20.49 14.07
N LYS A 59 13.85 19.38 13.73
CA LYS A 59 13.16 19.21 12.42
C LYS A 59 11.69 19.60 12.47
N TYR A 60 11.00 19.30 13.56
CA TYR A 60 9.58 19.60 13.74
C TYR A 60 9.32 20.20 15.11
N THR A 61 8.39 21.15 15.18
CA THR A 61 7.90 21.67 16.46
C THR A 61 6.98 20.66 17.12
N ARG A 62 6.83 20.76 18.45
CA ARG A 62 5.87 19.93 19.18
C ARG A 62 4.44 20.07 18.65
N GLU A 63 4.04 21.30 18.31
CA GLU A 63 2.72 21.60 17.75
C GLU A 63 2.52 20.91 16.40
N GLN A 64 3.53 20.92 15.52
CA GLN A 64 3.48 20.19 14.25
C GLN A 64 3.29 18.68 14.47
N ILE A 65 4.03 18.11 15.43
CA ILE A 65 3.89 16.68 15.77
C ILE A 65 2.51 16.38 16.34
N GLU A 66 1.96 17.24 17.20
CA GLU A 66 0.63 17.05 17.78
C GLU A 66 -0.48 17.13 16.71
N ASN A 67 -0.32 18.00 15.71
CA ASN A 67 -1.25 18.13 14.59
C ASN A 67 -1.23 16.91 13.67
N GLU A 68 -0.05 16.34 13.40
CA GLU A 68 0.11 15.14 12.56
C GLU A 68 -0.09 13.83 13.34
N PHE A 69 -0.15 13.89 14.67
CA PHE A 69 -0.27 12.71 15.53
C PHE A 69 -1.47 11.81 15.20
N PRO A 70 -2.68 12.33 14.89
CA PRO A 70 -3.82 11.47 14.55
C PRO A 70 -3.57 10.58 13.33
N LEU A 71 -2.82 11.07 12.33
CA LEU A 71 -2.46 10.28 11.15
C LEU A 71 -1.43 9.21 11.53
N PHE A 72 -0.37 9.61 12.24
CA PHE A 72 0.64 8.68 12.77
C PHE A 72 0.00 7.59 13.65
N GLU A 73 -0.97 7.96 14.49
CA GLU A 73 -1.67 7.03 15.36
C GLU A 73 -2.43 5.97 14.57
N LYS A 74 -3.15 6.38 13.50
CA LYS A 74 -3.84 5.44 12.60
C LYS A 74 -2.86 4.49 11.93
N ASP A 75 -1.76 5.02 11.38
CA ASP A 75 -0.73 4.21 10.71
C ASP A 75 -0.06 3.23 11.67
N LEU A 76 0.27 3.67 12.88
CA LEU A 76 0.88 2.80 13.90
C LEU A 76 -0.09 1.70 14.34
N LYS A 77 -1.36 2.00 14.55
CA LYS A 77 -2.37 0.98 14.86
C LYS A 77 -2.50 -0.04 13.73
N TRP A 78 -2.55 0.42 12.49
CA TRP A 78 -2.58 -0.46 11.33
C TRP A 78 -1.34 -1.35 11.27
N GLN A 79 -0.15 -0.78 11.44
CA GLN A 79 1.10 -1.53 11.45
C GLN A 79 1.10 -2.63 12.53
N LEU A 80 0.56 -2.35 13.73
CA LEU A 80 0.43 -3.35 14.80
C LEU A 80 -0.52 -4.49 14.40
N ILE A 81 -1.65 -4.17 13.77
CA ILE A 81 -2.62 -5.16 13.27
C ILE A 81 -1.97 -6.02 12.18
N SER A 82 -1.41 -5.40 11.14
CA SER A 82 -0.72 -6.10 10.05
C SER A 82 0.38 -7.01 10.57
N SER A 83 1.22 -6.52 11.48
CA SER A 83 2.32 -7.30 12.05
C SER A 83 1.80 -8.52 12.81
N LYS A 84 0.70 -8.37 13.55
CA LYS A 84 0.09 -9.46 14.31
C LYS A 84 -0.49 -10.54 13.39
N VAL A 85 -1.20 -10.14 12.33
CA VAL A 85 -1.75 -11.07 11.34
C VAL A 85 -0.62 -11.77 10.58
N ALA A 86 0.41 -11.04 10.17
CA ALA A 86 1.56 -11.59 9.48
C ALA A 86 2.29 -12.65 10.32
N GLU A 87 2.46 -12.41 11.63
CA GLU A 87 3.02 -13.39 12.56
C GLU A 87 2.13 -14.64 12.64
N GLU A 88 0.82 -14.47 12.86
CA GLU A 88 -0.12 -15.59 13.03
C GLU A 88 -0.27 -16.45 11.78
N GLN A 89 -0.22 -15.83 10.59
CA GLN A 89 -0.31 -16.52 9.31
C GLN A 89 1.08 -16.94 8.77
N ASN A 90 2.16 -16.66 9.51
CA ASN A 90 3.54 -16.93 9.11
C ASN A 90 3.87 -16.35 7.72
N PHE A 91 3.44 -15.12 7.45
CA PHE A 91 3.79 -14.43 6.22
C PHE A 91 5.28 -14.10 6.21
N ILE A 92 5.96 -14.65 5.21
CA ILE A 92 7.37 -14.41 4.94
C ILE A 92 7.45 -13.66 3.62
N VAL A 93 8.30 -12.63 3.58
CA VAL A 93 8.64 -11.95 2.33
C VAL A 93 9.80 -12.69 1.69
N THR A 94 9.58 -13.20 0.48
CA THR A 94 10.63 -13.86 -0.30
C THR A 94 11.50 -12.84 -1.03
N ASN A 95 12.69 -13.26 -1.46
CA ASN A 95 13.55 -12.40 -2.27
C ASN A 95 12.92 -12.08 -3.64
N GLU A 96 12.19 -13.02 -4.22
CA GLU A 96 11.46 -12.83 -5.48
C GLU A 96 10.41 -11.72 -5.34
N GLU A 97 9.60 -11.77 -4.29
CA GLU A 97 8.61 -10.72 -4.00
C GLU A 97 9.25 -9.35 -3.77
N LEU A 98 10.44 -9.31 -3.15
CA LEU A 98 11.20 -8.05 -3.00
C LEU A 98 11.72 -7.53 -4.33
N GLU A 99 12.25 -8.40 -5.19
CA GLU A 99 12.70 -8.02 -6.53
C GLU A 99 11.54 -7.50 -7.39
N ASP A 100 10.40 -8.20 -7.38
CA ASP A 100 9.21 -7.80 -8.12
C ASP A 100 8.60 -6.48 -7.62
N PHE A 101 8.59 -6.30 -6.30
CA PHE A 101 8.15 -5.04 -5.69
C PHE A 101 9.10 -3.89 -6.07
N ALA A 102 10.42 -4.10 -5.96
CA ALA A 102 11.41 -3.08 -6.33
C ALA A 102 11.36 -2.74 -7.83
N MET A 103 11.11 -3.72 -8.69
CA MET A 103 10.88 -3.53 -10.12
C MET A 103 9.65 -2.66 -10.39
N SER A 104 8.52 -2.99 -9.75
CA SER A 104 7.27 -2.24 -9.88
C SER A 104 7.42 -0.81 -9.35
N TYR A 105 8.09 -0.65 -8.21
CA TYR A 105 8.42 0.66 -7.65
C TYR A 105 9.31 1.47 -8.60
N ALA A 106 10.39 0.88 -9.13
CA ALA A 106 11.27 1.50 -10.11
C ALA A 106 10.49 1.99 -11.34
N ARG A 107 9.62 1.15 -11.92
CA ARG A 107 8.75 1.55 -13.05
C ARG A 107 7.86 2.72 -12.68
N SER A 108 7.23 2.72 -11.50
CA SER A 108 6.40 3.83 -11.04
C SER A 108 7.18 5.15 -10.93
N GLN A 109 8.43 5.10 -10.45
CA GLN A 109 9.30 6.27 -10.34
C GLN A 109 9.63 6.82 -11.73
N PHE A 110 10.01 5.96 -12.68
CA PHE A 110 10.30 6.38 -14.04
C PHE A 110 9.08 6.93 -14.78
N ALA A 111 7.92 6.30 -14.60
CA ALA A 111 6.65 6.76 -15.15
C ALA A 111 6.30 8.17 -14.65
N ALA A 112 6.54 8.47 -13.37
CA ALA A 112 6.35 9.82 -12.81
C ALA A 112 7.24 10.88 -13.47
N TYR A 113 8.39 10.48 -14.03
CA TYR A 113 9.27 11.34 -14.85
C TYR A 113 8.98 11.27 -16.35
N GLY A 114 7.88 10.64 -16.77
CA GLY A 114 7.48 10.50 -18.18
C GLY A 114 8.21 9.40 -18.96
N MET A 115 9.00 8.55 -18.29
CA MET A 115 9.78 7.47 -18.90
C MET A 115 9.02 6.13 -18.82
N ASN A 116 7.93 6.02 -19.57
CA ASN A 116 7.01 4.86 -19.49
C ASN A 116 7.51 3.59 -20.20
N PHE A 117 8.46 3.70 -21.13
CA PHE A 117 8.90 2.59 -21.99
C PHE A 117 10.40 2.32 -21.86
N LEU A 118 10.84 2.06 -20.63
CA LEU A 118 12.22 1.64 -20.37
C LEU A 118 12.39 0.14 -20.59
N PRO A 119 13.50 -0.32 -21.20
CA PRO A 119 13.78 -1.75 -21.28
C PRO A 119 13.97 -2.35 -19.89
N ASP A 120 13.43 -3.55 -19.70
CA ASP A 120 13.40 -4.27 -18.41
C ASP A 120 14.79 -4.43 -17.77
N GLU A 121 15.84 -4.54 -18.58
CA GLU A 121 17.22 -4.62 -18.07
C GLU A 121 17.64 -3.36 -17.30
N TYR A 122 17.24 -2.18 -17.75
CA TYR A 122 17.54 -0.92 -17.06
C TYR A 122 16.75 -0.81 -15.76
N VAL A 123 15.46 -1.16 -15.81
CA VAL A 123 14.59 -1.18 -14.63
C VAL A 123 15.15 -2.16 -13.59
N LYS A 124 15.57 -3.36 -14.01
CA LYS A 124 16.15 -4.39 -13.14
C LYS A 124 17.44 -3.95 -12.49
N ARG A 125 18.35 -3.34 -13.23
CA ARG A 125 19.58 -2.81 -12.65
C ARG A 125 19.31 -1.75 -11.58
N TYR A 126 18.35 -0.86 -11.82
CA TYR A 126 17.97 0.15 -10.84
C TYR A 126 17.25 -0.47 -9.62
N ALA A 127 16.32 -1.40 -9.83
CA ALA A 127 15.64 -2.11 -8.76
C ALA A 127 16.62 -2.85 -7.83
N LEU A 128 17.62 -3.54 -8.40
CA LEU A 128 18.68 -4.19 -7.62
C LEU A 128 19.54 -3.19 -6.84
N ASP A 129 19.70 -1.96 -7.33
CA ASP A 129 20.41 -0.90 -6.61
C ASP A 129 19.60 -0.39 -5.41
N LEU A 130 18.28 -0.21 -5.57
CA LEU A 130 17.37 0.12 -4.47
C LEU A 130 17.44 -0.91 -3.34
N LEU A 131 17.51 -2.20 -3.70
CA LEU A 131 17.61 -3.30 -2.73
C LEU A 131 18.94 -3.36 -1.96
N LYS A 132 19.96 -2.57 -2.33
CA LYS A 132 21.19 -2.44 -1.52
C LYS A 132 20.96 -1.56 -0.29
N ASN A 133 19.96 -0.68 -0.33
CA ASN A 133 19.63 0.18 0.80
C ASN A 133 18.74 -0.58 1.79
N LYS A 134 19.30 -0.95 2.95
CA LYS A 134 18.59 -1.71 3.98
C LYS A 134 17.32 -1.00 4.49
N ASP A 135 17.30 0.32 4.53
CA ASP A 135 16.14 1.08 4.98
C ASP A 135 14.99 0.99 3.96
N GLU A 136 15.32 1.03 2.67
CA GLU A 136 14.32 0.84 1.60
C GLU A 136 13.82 -0.59 1.54
N VAL A 137 14.71 -1.59 1.69
CA VAL A 137 14.31 -3.00 1.79
C VAL A 137 13.32 -3.19 2.93
N ARG A 138 13.56 -2.61 4.11
CA ARG A 138 12.63 -2.72 5.25
C ARG A 138 11.25 -2.15 4.92
N LYS A 139 11.20 -0.96 4.30
CA LYS A 139 9.93 -0.35 3.86
C LYS A 139 9.21 -1.22 2.81
N TYR A 140 9.94 -1.84 1.90
CA TYR A 140 9.36 -2.72 0.89
C TYR A 140 8.80 -3.98 1.52
N GLN A 141 9.52 -4.58 2.47
CA GLN A 141 9.02 -5.71 3.26
C GLN A 141 7.72 -5.35 3.99
N GLU A 142 7.70 -4.20 4.68
CA GLU A 142 6.50 -3.71 5.37
C GLU A 142 5.31 -3.58 4.41
N ARG A 143 5.51 -3.00 3.22
CA ARG A 143 4.45 -2.87 2.20
C ARG A 143 3.99 -4.20 1.61
N ILE A 144 4.91 -5.13 1.36
CA ILE A 144 4.57 -6.47 0.85
C ILE A 144 3.72 -7.22 1.91
N ILE A 145 4.11 -7.15 3.18
CA ILE A 145 3.35 -7.74 4.28
C ILE A 145 1.96 -7.12 4.37
N ASP A 146 1.85 -5.80 4.31
CA ASP A 146 0.56 -5.11 4.30
C ASP A 146 -0.37 -5.61 3.18
N ASN A 147 0.16 -5.75 1.97
CA ASN A 147 -0.62 -6.28 0.85
C ASN A 147 -1.05 -7.73 1.09
N LYS A 148 -0.16 -8.59 1.61
CA LYS A 148 -0.50 -9.98 1.95
C LYS A 148 -1.61 -10.05 3.02
N VAL A 149 -1.57 -9.16 4.01
CA VAL A 149 -2.60 -9.07 5.05
C VAL A 149 -3.95 -8.66 4.44
N ILE A 150 -3.98 -7.65 3.58
CA ILE A 150 -5.21 -7.20 2.91
C ILE A 150 -5.80 -8.33 2.06
N GLU A 151 -4.98 -8.99 1.23
CA GLU A 151 -5.41 -10.13 0.41
C GLU A 151 -5.91 -11.30 1.24
N TRP A 152 -5.25 -11.60 2.35
CA TRP A 152 -5.70 -12.64 3.27
C TRP A 152 -7.07 -12.31 3.86
N PHE A 153 -7.29 -11.06 4.30
CA PHE A 153 -8.61 -10.64 4.76
C PHE A 153 -9.65 -10.76 3.65
N LYS A 154 -9.35 -10.26 2.44
CA LYS A 154 -10.25 -10.35 1.28
C LYS A 154 -10.71 -11.77 1.01
N ALA A 155 -9.80 -12.75 1.15
CA ALA A 155 -10.11 -14.17 0.94
C ALA A 155 -10.84 -14.86 2.11
N ASN A 156 -10.76 -14.32 3.33
CA ASN A 156 -11.23 -14.99 4.55
C ASN A 156 -12.39 -14.28 5.27
N VAL A 157 -12.75 -13.06 4.88
CA VAL A 157 -13.90 -12.34 5.45
C VAL A 157 -15.11 -12.41 4.54
N ASN A 158 -16.30 -12.23 5.13
CA ASN A 158 -17.52 -12.06 4.36
C ASN A 158 -17.55 -10.65 3.74
N LEU A 159 -17.58 -10.58 2.41
CA LEU A 159 -17.62 -9.32 1.67
C LEU A 159 -19.08 -8.93 1.40
N ASP A 160 -19.44 -7.71 1.77
CA ASP A 160 -20.71 -7.08 1.38
C ASP A 160 -20.50 -6.33 0.05
N VAL A 161 -20.75 -7.01 -1.06
CA VAL A 161 -20.53 -6.46 -2.41
C VAL A 161 -21.62 -5.45 -2.73
N LYS A 162 -21.22 -4.21 -3.03
CA LYS A 162 -22.13 -3.12 -3.39
C LYS A 162 -21.91 -2.70 -4.83
N GLU A 163 -22.99 -2.71 -5.61
CA GLU A 163 -22.99 -2.15 -6.95
C GLU A 163 -23.10 -0.62 -6.85
N VAL A 164 -22.17 0.08 -7.51
CA VAL A 164 -22.10 1.55 -7.55
C VAL A 164 -21.83 2.01 -8.97
N SER A 165 -22.29 3.20 -9.31
CA SER A 165 -21.89 3.86 -10.56
C SER A 165 -20.44 4.34 -10.51
N LEU A 166 -19.84 4.59 -11.68
CA LEU A 166 -18.48 5.11 -11.77
C LEU A 166 -18.33 6.46 -11.06
N ASP A 167 -19.32 7.36 -11.20
CA ASP A 167 -19.35 8.67 -10.53
C ASP A 167 -19.44 8.55 -9.00
N GLU A 168 -20.13 7.54 -8.49
CA GLU A 168 -20.20 7.27 -7.05
C GLU A 168 -18.87 6.69 -6.57
N PHE A 169 -18.28 5.78 -7.33
CA PHE A 169 -17.00 5.18 -7.02
C PHE A 169 -15.86 6.22 -7.00
N GLU A 170 -15.84 7.18 -7.92
CA GLU A 170 -14.87 8.29 -7.91
C GLU A 170 -14.96 9.16 -6.65
N LYS A 171 -16.16 9.31 -6.06
CA LYS A 171 -16.33 10.04 -4.78
C LYS A 171 -15.88 9.24 -3.56
N LEU A 172 -15.65 7.94 -3.73
CA LEU A 172 -15.11 7.04 -2.70
C LEU A 172 -13.57 6.93 -2.81
N LYS A 173 -12.91 7.60 -3.75
CA LYS A 173 -11.45 7.66 -3.79
C LYS A 173 -10.86 8.52 -2.67
#